data_AF-A0A640WDS7-F1
#
_entry.id   AF-A0A640WDS7-F1
#
_cell.length_a   1.000
_cell.length_b   1.000
_cell.length_c   1.000
_cell.angle_alpha   90.00
_cell.angle_beta   90.00
_cell.angle_gamma   90.00
#
_symmetry.space_group_name_H-M   'P 1'
#
loop_
_entity.id
_entity.type
_entity.pdbx_description
1 polymer ?
#
loop_
_entity_poly.entity_id
_entity_poly.type
_entity_poly.pdbx_seq_one_letter_code
_entity_poly.pdbx_strand_id
1 'polypeptide(L)' 'MLTEWSFLGFLIPPLTIPILVALGLYLILRRVFVRLGLYHWFWQPVLADIAIYALLLWSVLALTGSLPIAE' A
#
# COMPACT_ATOMS: atom_id res chain seq x y z
N MET A 1 16.43 -8.08 13.95
CA MET A 1 16.78 -6.64 14.07
C MET A 1 16.33 -5.97 12.77
N LEU A 2 15.44 -4.99 12.85
CA LEU A 2 15.10 -4.17 11.67
C LEU A 2 16.35 -3.38 11.31
N THR A 3 16.98 -3.68 10.18
CA THR A 3 18.15 -2.95 9.72
C THR A 3 17.73 -1.51 9.41
N GLU A 4 18.03 -0.58 10.31
CA GLU A 4 17.70 0.83 10.14
C GLU A 4 18.48 1.39 8.96
N TRP A 5 17.79 1.85 7.92
CA TRP A 5 18.44 2.44 6.76
C TRP A 5 18.60 3.94 7.03
N SER A 6 19.83 4.46 6.89
CA SER A 6 20.05 5.90 6.94
C SER A 6 20.14 6.45 5.52
N PHE A 7 19.32 7.43 5.18
CA PHE A 7 19.43 8.17 3.92
C PHE A 7 19.60 9.66 4.21
N LEU A 8 20.68 10.28 3.71
CA LEU A 8 21.01 11.69 4.00
C LEU A 8 21.09 12.03 5.51
N GLY A 9 21.34 11.05 6.38
CA GLY A 9 21.34 11.23 7.84
C GLY A 9 19.96 11.11 8.50
N PHE A 10 18.89 10.87 7.73
CA PHE A 10 17.57 10.54 8.25
C PHE A 10 17.41 9.03 8.41
N LEU A 11 16.94 8.59 9.58
CA LEU A 11 16.52 7.21 9.80
C LEU A 11 15.24 6.93 9.01
N ILE A 12 15.32 5.97 8.11
CA ILE A 12 14.19 5.48 7.33
C ILE A 12 13.83 4.10 7.88
N PRO A 13 12.59 3.92 8.40
CA PRO A 13 12.16 2.60 8.81
C PRO A 13 12.09 1.67 7.58
N PRO A 14 12.47 0.39 7.69
CA PRO A 14 12.39 -0.56 6.58
C PRO A 14 10.99 -0.67 5.96
N LEU A 15 9.95 -0.32 6.73
CA LEU A 15 8.56 -0.23 6.27
C LEU A 15 8.31 0.87 5.23
N THR A 16 9.20 1.85 5.07
CA THR A 16 8.99 2.94 4.11
C THR A 16 8.90 2.41 2.68
N ILE A 17 9.72 1.43 2.31
CA ILE A 17 9.67 0.84 0.96
C ILE A 17 8.32 0.17 0.67
N PRO A 18 7.84 -0.81 1.47
CA PRO A 18 6.57 -1.46 1.19
C PRO A 18 5.40 -0.48 1.20
N ILE A 19 5.43 0.56 2.06
CA ILE A 19 4.40 1.61 2.06
C ILE A 19 4.41 2.38 0.73
N LEU A 20 5.59 2.81 0.25
CA LEU A 20 5.71 3.54 -1.01
C LEU A 20 5.31 2.66 -2.21
N VAL A 21 5.65 1.38 -2.20
CA VAL A 21 5.22 0.42 -3.22
C VAL A 21 3.69 0.28 -3.21
N ALA A 22 3.08 0.06 -2.04
CA ALA A 22 1.63 -0.05 -1.90
C ALA A 22 0.91 1.23 -2.38
N LEU A 23 1.44 2.41 -2.03
CA LEU A 23 0.92 3.69 -2.50
C LEU A 23 1.01 3.83 -4.03
N GLY A 24 2.15 3.48 -4.61
CA GLY A 24 2.34 3.49 -6.06
C GLY A 24 1.34 2.58 -6.78
N LEU A 25 1.17 1.35 -6.30
CA LEU A 25 0.18 0.41 -6.82
C LEU A 25 -1.25 0.94 -6.69
N TYR A 26 -1.60 1.54 -5.54
CA TYR A 26 -2.91 2.14 -5.32
C TYR A 26 -3.19 3.28 -6.30
N LEU A 27 -2.23 4.18 -6.55
CA LEU A 27 -2.41 5.28 -7.49
C LEU A 27 -2.64 4.78 -8.93
N ILE A 28 -1.94 3.74 -9.34
CA ILE A 28 -2.14 3.10 -10.64
C ILE A 28 -3.54 2.47 -10.71
N LEU A 29 -3.91 1.69 -9.69
CA LEU A 29 -5.19 0.99 -9.65
C LEU A 29 -6.37 1.96 -9.60
N ARG A 30 -6.27 3.02 -8.80
CA ARG A 30 -7.23 4.14 -8.75
C ARG A 30 -7.40 4.76 -10.13
N ARG A 31 -6.31 5.00 -10.86
CA ARG A 31 -6.38 5.57 -12.22
C ARG A 31 -7.09 4.64 -13.19
N VAL A 32 -6.88 3.33 -13.07
CA VAL A 32 -7.60 2.31 -13.85
C VAL A 32 -9.09 2.31 -13.49
N PHE A 33 -9.42 2.32 -12.19
CA PHE A 33 -10.82 2.27 -11.73
C PHE A 33 -11.62 3.51 -12.11
N VAL A 34 -10.99 4.70 -12.09
CA VAL A 34 -11.60 5.93 -12.60
C VAL A 34 -11.87 5.83 -14.09
N ARG A 35 -10.91 5.32 -14.87
CA ARG A 35 -11.08 5.15 -16.33
C ARG A 35 -12.17 4.14 -16.70
N LEU A 36 -12.33 3.10 -15.90
CA LEU A 36 -13.38 2.09 -16.08
C LEU A 36 -14.74 2.53 -15.53
N GLY A 37 -14.82 3.67 -14.83
CA GLY A 37 -16.06 4.14 -14.20
C GLY A 37 -16.56 3.26 -13.07
N LEU A 38 -15.70 2.40 -12.49
CA LEU A 38 -16.09 1.43 -11.46
C LEU A 38 -16.63 2.11 -10.19
N TYR A 39 -16.16 3.33 -9.90
CA TYR A 39 -16.64 4.13 -8.76
C TYR A 39 -18.13 4.47 -8.83
N HIS A 40 -18.77 4.42 -9.99
CA HIS A 40 -20.22 4.63 -10.12
C HIS A 40 -21.04 3.51 -9.45
N TRP A 41 -20.49 2.29 -9.38
CA TRP A 41 -21.18 1.13 -8.82
C TRP A 41 -21.15 1.11 -7.28
N PHE A 42 -20.23 1.86 -6.68
CA PHE A 42 -20.09 1.93 -5.24
C PHE A 42 -20.92 3.07 -4.68
N TRP A 43 -21.73 2.75 -3.66
CA TRP A 43 -22.53 3.75 -2.96
C TRP A 43 -21.66 4.81 -2.26
N GLN A 44 -20.50 4.41 -1.75
CA GLN A 44 -19.49 5.30 -1.17
C GLN A 44 -18.09 5.03 -1.75
N PRO A 45 -17.63 5.81 -2.75
CA PRO A 45 -16.34 5.56 -3.42
C PRO A 45 -15.13 5.66 -2.47
N VAL A 46 -15.23 6.50 -1.44
CA VAL A 46 -14.17 6.66 -0.42
C VAL A 46 -13.92 5.36 0.36
N LEU A 47 -14.97 4.59 0.70
CA LEU A 47 -14.77 3.32 1.40
C LEU A 47 -14.08 2.28 0.52
N ALA A 48 -14.41 2.26 -0.79
CA ALA A 48 -13.74 1.38 -1.73
C ALA A 48 -12.24 1.71 -1.84
N ASP A 49 -11.89 3.00 -1.96
CA ASP A 49 -10.49 3.46 -1.99
C ASP A 49 -9.72 3.04 -0.72
N ILE A 50 -10.31 3.23 0.46
CA ILE A 50 -9.70 2.82 1.73
C ILE A 50 -9.48 1.30 1.78
N ALA A 51 -10.50 0.52 1.38
CA ALA A 51 -10.41 -0.95 1.38
C ALA A 51 -9.33 -1.45 0.40
N ILE A 52 -9.28 -0.90 -0.81
CA ILE A 52 -8.27 -1.24 -1.83
C ILE A 52 -6.87 -0.93 -1.32
N TYR A 53 -6.67 0.27 -0.75
CA TYR A 53 -5.37 0.64 -0.20
C TYR A 53 -4.96 -0.28 0.95
N ALA A 54 -5.88 -0.62 1.87
CA ALA A 54 -5.61 -1.54 2.97
C ALA A 54 -5.23 -2.94 2.47
N LEU A 55 -5.96 -3.48 1.48
CA LEU A 55 -5.67 -4.78 0.88
C LEU A 55 -4.31 -4.79 0.15
N LEU A 56 -4.00 -3.72 -0.59
CA LEU A 56 -2.70 -3.58 -1.26
C LEU A 56 -1.56 -3.48 -0.25
N LEU A 57 -1.72 -2.66 0.79
CA LEU A 57 -0.71 -2.52 1.83
C LEU A 57 -0.47 -3.85 2.55
N TRP A 58 -1.54 -4.56 2.96
CA TRP A 58 -1.43 -5.88 3.56
C TRP A 58 -0.72 -6.87 2.63
N SER A 59 -1.11 -6.92 1.36
CA SER A 59 -0.51 -7.81 0.36
C SER A 59 0.98 -7.53 0.17
N VAL A 60 1.36 -6.25 0.05
CA VAL A 60 2.77 -5.86 -0.08
C VAL A 60 3.55 -6.23 1.17
N LEU A 61 3.04 -5.93 2.36
CA LEU A 61 3.72 -6.28 3.61
C LEU A 61 3.85 -7.80 3.82
N ALA A 62 2.85 -8.58 3.38
CA ALA A 62 2.90 -10.04 3.41
C ALA A 62 3.97 -10.58 2.47
N LEU A 63 4.00 -10.08 1.22
CA LEU A 63 4.96 -10.50 0.20
C LEU A 63 6.41 -10.08 0.53
N THR A 64 6.59 -8.94 1.21
CA THR A 64 7.92 -8.49 1.65
C THR A 64 8.37 -9.11 2.98
N GLY A 65 7.58 -10.04 3.55
CA GLY A 65 7.88 -10.66 4.86
C GLY A 65 7.92 -9.65 6.01
N SER A 66 7.30 -8.49 5.83
CA SER A 66 7.29 -7.39 6.81
C SER A 66 6.15 -7.52 7.82
N LEU A 67 5.14 -8.34 7.51
CA LEU A 67 4.17 -8.79 8.50
C LEU A 67 4.78 -9.94 9.32
N PRO A 68 4.64 -9.92 10.66
CA PRO A 68 4.83 -11.11 11.47
C PRO A 68 3.61 -12.02 11.25
N ILE A 69 3.52 -12.63 10.06
CA ILE A 69 2.59 -13.73 9.82
C ILE A 69 3.22 -14.89 10.57
N ALA A 70 2.63 -15.25 11.71
CA ALA A 70 3.14 -16.22 12.67
C ALA A 70 3.84 -17.40 11.97
N GLU A 71 5.15 -17.55 12.23
CA GLU A 71 5.76 -18.87 12.27
C GLU A 71 5.38 -19.57 13.57
#